data_AF-A0A0U1LVX6-F1
#
_entry.id   AF-A0A0U1LVX6-F1
#
_cell.length_a   1.000
_cell.length_b   1.000
_cell.length_c   1.000
_cell.angle_alpha   90.00
_cell.angle_beta   90.00
_cell.angle_gamma   90.00
#
_symmetry.space_group_name_H-M   'P 1'
#
loop_
_entity.id
_entity.type
_entity.pdbx_description
1 polymer ?
#
loop_
_entity_poly.entity_id
_entity_poly.type
_entity_poly.pdbx_seq_one_letter_code
_entity_poly.pdbx_strand_id
1 'polypeptide(L)'
;MRMILAIAASDMHRRGLVPDSSGKGSSKNPGRYHYEAAVQEFRQYLEEHGAIGKTQEGFAAGSDCEIIFCTMFLMVLYEWYYGHSVKHLQLHLQGVRCLLKARPKMFTTKGMTDAILSTGSIPNQGLSFMPAQLLLWILYMEISGHPRGLNGSLYDTLLDSGNPALHPDYLHQCARIWGRCLWGDEYPETQILDDMENHRALELLHHAFIMKNKIWQLALGKSPRSTEITPDSLYLEMITIRERYSDMFITAKLATSLSSRRVLYTIYFAVCAFETQILYHQRILYPTSRARNMIHRQAVANLLDILYKQYSGDPKLLQRIPYSLFLVMIETDDPIHRDWAAERLRELRNLDEGYSFINSLADDFVERQQMYPGEMVDLSDILLTRHDTCNSG
;
A
#
# COMPACT_ATOMS: atom_id res chain seq x y z
N MET A 1 -8.42 -3.02 22.24
CA MET A 1 -9.42 -4.05 21.87
C MET A 1 -10.53 -3.51 20.96
N ARG A 2 -11.12 -2.32 21.21
CA ARG A 2 -12.24 -1.78 20.41
C ARG A 2 -11.98 -1.73 18.89
N MET A 3 -10.77 -1.37 18.46
CA MET A 3 -10.41 -1.38 17.04
C MET A 3 -10.48 -2.77 16.39
N ILE A 4 -10.11 -3.82 17.11
CA ILE A 4 -10.20 -5.21 16.61
C ILE A 4 -11.68 -5.58 16.42
N LEU A 5 -12.54 -5.22 17.39
CA LEU A 5 -13.98 -5.44 17.29
C LEU A 5 -14.60 -4.63 16.14
N ALA A 6 -14.16 -3.39 15.93
CA ALA A 6 -14.62 -2.55 14.83
C ALA A 6 -14.33 -3.19 13.46
N ILE A 7 -13.10 -3.66 13.25
CA ILE A 7 -12.69 -4.30 12.00
C ILE A 7 -13.44 -5.63 11.81
N ALA A 8 -13.50 -6.48 12.84
CA ALA A 8 -14.15 -7.78 12.75
C ALA A 8 -15.66 -7.65 12.49
N ALA A 9 -16.36 -6.78 13.22
CA ALA A 9 -17.79 -6.56 13.03
C ALA A 9 -18.11 -5.97 11.66
N SER A 10 -17.27 -5.06 11.15
CA SER A 10 -17.43 -4.51 9.80
C SER A 10 -17.17 -5.55 8.71
N ASP A 11 -16.16 -6.43 8.85
CA ASP A 11 -15.90 -7.53 7.90
C ASP A 11 -17.06 -8.54 7.89
N MET A 12 -17.54 -8.94 9.07
CA MET A 12 -18.69 -9.85 9.19
C MET A 12 -19.96 -9.25 8.57
N HIS A 13 -20.23 -7.96 8.81
CA HIS A 13 -21.37 -7.26 8.23
C HIS A 13 -21.26 -7.18 6.70
N ARG A 14 -20.08 -6.82 6.17
CA ARG A 14 -19.80 -6.81 4.72
C ARG A 14 -20.03 -8.16 4.06
N ARG A 15 -19.67 -9.26 4.74
CA ARG A 15 -19.88 -10.63 4.26
C ARG A 15 -21.30 -11.16 4.44
N GLY A 16 -22.22 -10.34 4.97
CA GLY A 16 -23.60 -10.76 5.24
C GLY A 16 -23.73 -11.82 6.34
N LEU A 17 -22.71 -11.96 7.20
CA LEU A 17 -22.69 -12.94 8.28
C LEU A 17 -23.41 -12.44 9.55
N VAL A 18 -23.76 -11.15 9.59
CA VAL A 18 -24.55 -10.56 10.67
C VAL A 18 -26.00 -10.45 10.18
N PRO A 19 -26.95 -11.19 10.79
CA PRO A 19 -28.36 -11.10 10.39
C PRO A 19 -28.91 -9.70 10.69
N ASP A 20 -29.65 -9.14 9.73
CA ASP A 20 -30.44 -7.92 9.93
C ASP A 20 -31.52 -8.18 10.98
N SER A 21 -31.19 -7.88 12.24
CA SER A 21 -32.09 -8.07 13.37
C SER A 21 -33.27 -7.10 13.37
N SER A 22 -33.26 -6.09 12.50
CA SER A 22 -34.37 -5.16 12.31
C SER A 22 -34.82 -5.14 10.86
N GLY A 23 -36.02 -5.66 10.56
CA GLY A 23 -36.69 -5.59 9.26
C GLY A 23 -37.08 -4.18 8.79
N LYS A 24 -36.25 -3.17 9.09
CA LYS A 24 -36.26 -1.82 8.52
C LYS A 24 -34.93 -1.66 7.80
N GLY A 25 -34.97 -1.48 6.47
CA GLY A 25 -33.82 -1.52 5.54
C GLY A 25 -32.74 -0.45 5.72
N SER A 26 -32.13 -0.35 6.90
CA SER A 26 -30.88 0.37 7.15
C SER A 26 -30.25 -0.16 8.45
N SER A 27 -29.68 -1.36 8.36
CA SER A 27 -28.85 -1.90 9.41
C SER A 27 -27.53 -1.13 9.45
N LYS A 28 -27.38 -0.23 10.44
CA LYS A 28 -26.12 0.50 10.67
C LYS A 28 -25.01 -0.51 10.90
N ASN A 29 -23.90 -0.41 10.16
CA ASN A 29 -22.72 -1.26 10.34
C ASN A 29 -22.33 -1.31 11.84
N PRO A 30 -22.45 -2.47 12.52
CA PRO A 30 -22.17 -2.58 13.96
C PRO A 30 -20.71 -2.25 14.30
N GLY A 31 -19.78 -2.41 13.37
CA GLY A 31 -18.38 -2.04 13.56
C GLY A 31 -18.17 -0.53 13.75
N ARG A 32 -19.06 0.31 13.21
CA ARG A 32 -18.99 1.77 13.35
C ARG A 32 -19.11 2.21 14.81
N TYR A 33 -19.97 1.55 15.59
CA TYR A 33 -20.11 1.83 17.02
C TYR A 33 -18.76 1.61 17.74
N HIS A 34 -18.13 0.46 17.52
CA HIS A 34 -16.84 0.15 18.13
C HIS A 34 -15.74 1.10 17.67
N TYR A 35 -15.78 1.54 16.41
CA TYR A 35 -14.82 2.49 15.85
C TYR A 35 -14.93 3.87 16.52
N GLU A 36 -16.12 4.47 16.56
CA GLU A 36 -16.35 5.77 17.18
C GLU A 36 -15.94 5.75 18.66
N ALA A 37 -16.30 4.66 19.34
CA ALA A 37 -15.96 4.45 20.74
C ALA A 37 -14.44 4.23 20.94
N ALA A 38 -13.72 3.65 19.99
CA ALA A 38 -12.26 3.52 20.02
C ALA A 38 -11.55 4.87 19.82
N VAL A 39 -12.06 5.72 18.91
CA VAL A 39 -11.51 7.06 18.68
C VAL A 39 -11.64 7.93 19.94
N GLN A 40 -12.78 7.86 20.63
CA GLN A 40 -13.00 8.58 21.89
C GLN A 40 -12.04 8.13 22.99
N GLU A 41 -11.93 6.82 23.22
CA GLU A 41 -11.01 6.28 24.23
C GLU A 41 -9.55 6.60 23.90
N PHE A 42 -9.16 6.49 22.64
CA PHE A 42 -7.79 6.79 22.22
C PHE A 42 -7.46 8.27 22.42
N ARG A 43 -8.41 9.17 22.10
CA ARG A 43 -8.25 10.60 22.37
C ARG A 43 -8.07 10.86 23.87
N GLN A 44 -8.93 10.30 24.71
CA GLN A 44 -8.83 10.45 26.16
C GLN A 44 -7.47 9.92 26.68
N TYR A 45 -7.05 8.75 26.19
CA TYR A 45 -5.73 8.19 26.51
C TYR A 45 -4.60 9.14 26.13
N LEU A 46 -4.64 9.75 24.94
CA LEU A 46 -3.66 10.75 24.51
C LEU A 46 -3.74 12.05 25.31
N GLU A 47 -4.89 12.48 25.81
CA GLU A 47 -5.01 13.67 26.66
C GLU A 47 -4.42 13.41 28.06
N GLU A 48 -4.72 12.25 28.65
CA GLU A 48 -4.24 11.84 29.96
C GLU A 48 -2.73 11.54 29.98
N HIS A 49 -2.24 10.87 28.94
CA HIS A 49 -0.85 10.41 28.88
C HIS A 49 0.03 11.30 27.99
N GLY A 50 -0.52 11.91 26.93
CA GLY A 50 0.23 12.74 25.98
C GLY A 50 0.64 14.12 26.51
N ALA A 51 -0.04 14.65 27.54
CA ALA A 51 0.32 15.89 28.23
C ALA A 51 1.46 15.74 29.26
N ILE A 52 1.97 14.53 29.49
CA ILE A 52 3.14 14.25 30.35
C ILE A 52 4.43 14.57 29.55
N GLY A 53 4.52 15.82 29.10
CA GLY A 53 5.68 16.42 28.45
C GLY A 53 6.47 17.35 29.37
N LYS A 54 6.27 17.29 30.69
CA LYS A 54 7.06 18.11 31.65
C LYS A 54 8.25 17.38 32.27
N THR A 55 8.35 16.07 32.13
CA THR A 55 9.54 15.31 32.52
C THR A 55 9.87 14.35 31.40
N GLN A 56 11.00 14.60 30.72
CA GLN A 56 11.58 13.74 29.69
C GLN A 56 11.81 12.28 30.17
N GLU A 57 11.61 11.99 31.45
CA GLU A 57 11.79 10.69 32.10
C GLU A 57 10.47 9.95 32.42
N GLY A 58 9.30 10.54 32.12
CA GLY A 58 7.99 9.98 32.52
C GLY A 58 7.35 8.99 31.54
N PHE A 59 7.78 8.93 30.28
CA PHE A 59 7.35 7.89 29.33
C PHE A 59 8.28 6.67 29.43
N ALA A 60 8.33 6.08 30.62
CA ALA A 60 9.13 4.92 30.93
C ALA A 60 8.40 3.63 30.50
N ALA A 61 8.20 3.44 29.19
CA ALA A 61 8.19 2.12 28.54
C ALA A 61 8.06 2.28 27.02
N GLY A 62 8.92 1.58 26.26
CA GLY A 62 8.72 1.43 24.81
C GLY A 62 7.33 0.88 24.45
N SER A 63 6.68 0.15 25.38
CA SER A 63 5.35 -0.45 25.19
C SER A 63 4.24 0.57 24.93
N ASP A 64 4.24 1.74 25.58
CA ASP A 64 3.14 2.69 25.45
C ASP A 64 3.15 3.36 24.06
N CYS A 65 4.35 3.66 23.56
CA CYS A 65 4.54 4.14 22.20
C CYS A 65 4.11 3.09 21.16
N GLU A 66 4.43 1.82 21.40
CA GLU A 66 3.99 0.71 20.54
C GLU A 66 2.46 0.58 20.53
N ILE A 67 1.80 0.65 21.69
CA ILE A 67 0.33 0.60 21.80
C ILE A 67 -0.33 1.75 21.04
N ILE A 68 0.20 2.98 21.18
CA ILE A 68 -0.26 4.16 20.44
C ILE A 68 -0.16 3.89 18.93
N PHE A 69 0.99 3.41 18.48
CA PHE A 69 1.24 3.21 17.06
C PHE A 69 0.41 2.06 16.47
N CYS A 70 0.26 0.95 17.20
CA CYS A 70 -0.65 -0.13 16.87
C CYS A 70 -2.10 0.36 16.75
N THR A 71 -2.55 1.20 17.69
CA THR A 71 -3.91 1.75 17.67
C THR A 71 -4.12 2.65 16.45
N MET A 72 -3.17 3.53 16.15
CA MET A 72 -3.23 4.40 14.96
C MET A 72 -3.20 3.59 13.67
N PHE A 73 -2.35 2.56 13.58
CA PHE A 73 -2.33 1.64 12.45
C PHE A 73 -3.70 1.00 12.23
N LEU A 74 -4.33 0.50 13.29
CA LEU A 74 -5.67 -0.11 13.17
C LEU A 74 -6.73 0.93 12.75
N MET A 75 -6.63 2.18 13.19
CA MET A 75 -7.53 3.27 12.76
C MET A 75 -7.35 3.60 11.28
N VAL A 76 -6.10 3.69 10.80
CA VAL A 76 -5.79 3.87 9.38
C VAL A 76 -6.32 2.68 8.57
N LEU A 77 -6.10 1.45 9.05
CA LEU A 77 -6.57 0.23 8.41
C LEU A 77 -8.10 0.19 8.33
N TYR A 78 -8.79 0.58 9.40
CA TYR A 78 -10.24 0.66 9.42
C TYR A 78 -10.76 1.66 8.40
N GLU A 79 -10.23 2.88 8.37
CA GLU A 79 -10.65 3.91 7.40
C GLU A 79 -10.29 3.54 5.96
N TRP A 80 -9.18 2.82 5.75
CA TRP A 80 -8.79 2.33 4.43
C TRP A 80 -9.84 1.40 3.81
N TYR A 81 -10.36 0.45 4.60
CA TYR A 81 -11.30 -0.56 4.11
C TYR A 81 -12.77 -0.18 4.30
N TYR A 82 -13.12 0.43 5.43
CA TYR A 82 -14.51 0.65 5.88
C TYR A 82 -14.85 2.13 6.06
N GLY A 83 -13.91 3.03 5.80
CA GLY A 83 -14.18 4.46 5.80
C GLY A 83 -15.30 4.82 4.84
N HIS A 84 -15.82 6.03 4.98
CA HIS A 84 -16.77 6.65 4.04
C HIS A 84 -16.24 7.98 3.48
N SER A 85 -15.04 8.37 3.91
CA SER A 85 -14.46 9.68 3.62
C SER A 85 -12.95 9.61 3.70
N VAL A 86 -12.30 9.98 2.59
CA VAL A 86 -10.84 10.11 2.50
C VAL A 86 -10.30 11.13 3.52
N LYS A 87 -11.12 12.10 3.94
CA LYS A 87 -10.76 13.07 4.98
C LYS A 87 -10.51 12.43 6.34
N HIS A 88 -11.26 11.40 6.72
CA HIS A 88 -11.03 10.72 8.00
C HIS A 88 -9.71 9.97 7.99
N LEU A 89 -9.42 9.24 6.89
CA LEU A 89 -8.13 8.62 6.66
C LEU A 89 -7.00 9.66 6.71
N GLN A 90 -7.18 10.81 6.05
CA GLN A 90 -6.23 11.93 6.07
C GLN A 90 -5.95 12.44 7.49
N LEU A 91 -6.95 12.54 8.36
CA LEU A 91 -6.77 12.98 9.74
C LEU A 91 -5.89 12.01 10.54
N HIS A 92 -6.08 10.70 10.38
CA HIS A 92 -5.22 9.70 11.04
C HIS A 92 -3.79 9.75 10.52
N LEU A 93 -3.61 9.88 9.20
CA LEU A 93 -2.29 10.03 8.59
C LEU A 93 -1.58 11.32 9.02
N GLN A 94 -2.33 12.42 9.20
CA GLN A 94 -1.78 13.64 9.78
C GLN A 94 -1.37 13.42 11.24
N GLY A 95 -2.18 12.70 12.02
CA GLY A 95 -1.83 12.25 13.37
C GLY A 95 -0.50 11.49 13.39
N VAL A 96 -0.31 10.52 12.48
CA VAL A 96 0.94 9.74 12.36
C VAL A 96 2.14 10.68 12.13
N ARG A 97 2.03 11.59 11.17
CA ARG A 97 3.10 12.56 10.88
C ARG A 97 3.40 13.47 12.08
N CYS A 98 2.38 13.94 12.79
CA CYS A 98 2.55 14.74 14.01
C CYS A 98 3.28 13.96 15.10
N LEU A 99 2.91 12.69 15.32
CA LEU A 99 3.58 11.81 16.29
C LEU A 99 5.05 11.61 15.94
N LEU A 100 5.37 11.33 14.67
CA LEU A 100 6.76 11.15 14.22
C LEU A 100 7.61 12.40 14.42
N LYS A 101 7.04 13.59 14.15
CA LYS A 101 7.72 14.88 14.39
C LYS A 101 7.91 15.15 15.89
N ALA A 102 6.91 14.84 16.71
CA ALA A 102 6.97 15.09 18.15
C ALA A 102 7.90 14.11 18.88
N ARG A 103 8.00 12.87 18.40
CA ARG A 103 8.74 11.78 19.07
C ARG A 103 9.61 10.97 18.10
N PRO A 104 10.60 11.59 17.43
CA PRO A 104 11.46 10.89 16.48
C PRO A 104 12.31 9.78 17.14
N LYS A 105 12.61 9.92 18.43
CA LYS A 105 13.36 8.92 19.23
C LYS A 105 12.62 7.59 19.45
N MET A 106 11.34 7.51 19.10
CA MET A 106 10.60 6.24 19.09
C MET A 106 11.22 5.25 18.10
N PHE A 107 11.82 5.75 17.02
CA PHE A 107 12.49 4.97 16.01
C PHE A 107 14.00 5.20 16.14
N THR A 108 14.69 4.18 16.62
CA THR A 108 16.15 4.18 16.72
C THR A 108 16.72 3.15 15.76
N THR A 109 17.85 3.48 15.14
CA THR A 109 18.59 2.51 14.34
C THR A 109 19.10 1.45 15.30
N LYS A 110 18.53 0.26 15.18
CA LYS A 110 18.95 -0.91 15.94
C LYS A 110 20.03 -1.61 15.13
N GLY A 111 21.11 -2.03 15.79
CA GLY A 111 22.15 -2.86 15.19
C GLY A 111 21.54 -4.16 14.70
N MET A 112 21.17 -4.21 13.42
CA MET A 112 20.52 -5.38 12.81
C MET A 112 21.44 -6.60 12.93
N THR A 113 22.75 -6.37 12.77
CA THR A 113 23.81 -7.35 12.99
C THR A 113 23.80 -7.87 14.42
N ASP A 114 23.69 -7.00 15.43
CA ASP A 114 23.65 -7.43 16.83
C ASP A 114 22.37 -8.19 17.16
N ALA A 115 21.23 -7.78 16.58
CA ALA A 115 19.95 -8.49 16.71
C ALA A 115 20.00 -9.88 16.05
N ILE A 116 20.67 -10.02 14.89
CA ILE A 116 20.86 -11.29 14.17
C ILE A 116 21.89 -12.18 14.87
N LEU A 117 22.97 -11.62 15.43
CA LEU A 117 23.99 -12.38 16.15
C LEU A 117 23.55 -12.81 17.55
N SER A 118 22.55 -12.11 18.12
CA SER A 118 21.97 -12.44 19.43
C SER A 118 20.78 -13.40 19.34
N THR A 119 20.33 -13.81 18.15
CA THR A 119 19.27 -14.83 18.02
C THR A 119 19.77 -16.14 18.62
N GLY A 120 19.13 -16.62 19.68
CA GLY A 120 19.61 -17.70 20.56
C GLY A 120 19.65 -17.28 22.04
N SER A 121 19.60 -15.98 22.32
CA SER A 121 19.32 -15.42 23.64
C SER A 121 18.10 -14.54 23.49
N ILE A 122 17.07 -14.69 24.33
CA ILE A 122 15.90 -13.80 24.33
C ILE A 122 16.42 -12.37 24.26
N PRO A 123 16.18 -11.61 23.17
CA PRO A 123 16.68 -10.27 23.09
C PRO A 123 16.12 -9.53 24.29
N ASN A 124 17.01 -8.91 25.08
CA ASN A 124 16.65 -8.01 26.19
C ASN A 124 15.35 -7.27 25.84
N GLN A 125 14.36 -7.30 26.73
CA GLN A 125 12.94 -6.92 26.62
C GLN A 125 12.62 -5.53 26.01
N GLY A 126 13.22 -5.12 24.89
CA GLY A 126 13.17 -3.76 24.35
C GLY A 126 13.43 -3.61 22.84
N LEU A 127 13.61 -4.70 22.09
CA LEU A 127 13.89 -4.66 20.64
C LEU A 127 12.66 -5.02 19.79
N SER A 128 11.58 -4.23 19.87
CA SER A 128 10.43 -4.39 18.96
C SER A 128 10.69 -3.73 17.59
N PHE A 129 10.53 -4.49 16.51
CA PHE A 129 10.52 -3.98 15.13
C PHE A 129 9.10 -3.78 14.58
N MET A 130 8.08 -4.08 15.38
CA MET A 130 6.67 -3.97 14.99
C MET A 130 6.30 -2.55 14.53
N PRO A 131 6.68 -1.45 15.23
CA PRO A 131 6.36 -0.11 14.75
C PRO A 131 6.91 0.21 13.36
N ALA A 132 8.10 -0.30 13.02
CA ALA A 132 8.70 -0.08 11.71
C ALA A 132 7.89 -0.76 10.60
N GLN A 133 7.44 -2.00 10.84
CA GLN A 133 6.56 -2.72 9.92
C GLN A 133 5.21 -2.01 9.76
N LEU A 134 4.58 -1.61 10.87
CA LEU A 134 3.30 -0.92 10.82
C LEU A 134 3.42 0.44 10.10
N LEU A 135 4.52 1.17 10.30
CA LEU A 135 4.78 2.45 9.65
C LEU A 135 4.97 2.27 8.14
N LEU A 136 5.70 1.24 7.73
CA LEU A 136 5.87 0.89 6.33
C LEU A 136 4.53 0.58 5.65
N TRP A 137 3.64 -0.14 6.33
CA TRP A 137 2.30 -0.40 5.82
C TRP A 137 1.45 0.87 5.70
N ILE A 138 1.52 1.77 6.69
CA ILE A 138 0.85 3.08 6.62
C ILE A 138 1.36 3.88 5.42
N LEU A 139 2.68 3.87 5.20
CA LEU A 139 3.29 4.50 4.03
C LEU A 139 2.73 3.96 2.72
N TYR A 140 2.64 2.64 2.56
CA TYR A 140 2.09 2.03 1.33
C TYR A 140 0.61 2.34 1.12
N MET A 141 -0.18 2.37 2.20
CA MET A 141 -1.59 2.77 2.14
C MET A 141 -1.74 4.22 1.69
N GLU A 142 -0.96 5.14 2.27
CA GLU A 142 -0.99 6.54 1.86
C GLU A 142 -0.60 6.74 0.40
N ILE A 143 0.51 6.14 -0.04
CA ILE A 143 0.96 6.17 -1.44
C ILE A 143 -0.15 5.67 -2.38
N SER A 144 -0.87 4.63 -1.96
CA SER A 144 -1.94 4.05 -2.76
C SER A 144 -3.21 4.90 -2.77
N GLY A 145 -3.45 5.69 -1.73
CA GLY A 145 -4.61 6.57 -1.61
C GLY A 145 -4.39 7.97 -2.16
N HIS A 146 -3.19 8.34 -2.61
CA HIS A 146 -2.95 9.64 -3.24
C HIS A 146 -3.95 9.98 -4.37
N PRO A 147 -4.22 9.09 -5.35
CA PRO A 147 -5.19 9.41 -6.40
C PRO A 147 -6.65 9.52 -5.90
N ARG A 148 -6.93 9.07 -4.67
CA ARG A 148 -8.23 9.21 -4.00
C ARG A 148 -8.41 10.57 -3.31
N GLY A 149 -7.41 11.46 -3.36
CA GLY A 149 -7.46 12.75 -2.65
C GLY A 149 -6.67 12.79 -1.33
N LEU A 150 -5.82 11.80 -1.03
CA LEU A 150 -4.91 11.93 0.10
C LEU A 150 -3.84 13.00 -0.17
N ASN A 151 -3.55 13.77 0.87
CA ASN A 151 -2.63 14.90 0.83
C ASN A 151 -1.44 14.72 1.76
N GLY A 152 -0.42 15.54 1.47
CA GLY A 152 0.88 15.46 2.12
C GLY A 152 1.71 14.31 1.55
N SER A 153 2.81 14.04 2.22
CA SER A 153 3.71 12.94 1.85
C SER A 153 4.41 12.47 3.12
N LEU A 154 3.98 11.32 3.63
CA LEU A 154 4.64 10.60 4.71
C LEU A 154 6.02 10.17 4.23
N TYR A 155 6.16 9.78 2.95
CA TYR A 155 7.45 9.50 2.34
C TYR A 155 8.43 10.67 2.54
N ASP A 156 8.04 11.89 2.14
CA ASP A 156 8.90 13.06 2.29
C ASP A 156 9.09 13.42 3.77
N THR A 157 8.05 13.27 4.60
CA THR A 157 8.15 13.48 6.06
C THR A 157 9.20 12.56 6.70
N LEU A 158 9.27 11.29 6.25
CA LEU A 158 10.22 10.31 6.73
C LEU A 158 11.64 10.65 6.29
N LEU A 159 11.83 11.04 5.02
CA LEU A 159 13.13 11.46 4.50
C LEU A 159 13.62 12.77 5.13
N ASP A 160 12.75 13.77 5.23
CA ASP A 160 13.05 15.08 5.82
C ASP A 160 13.33 15.02 7.32
N SER A 161 12.94 13.94 7.99
CA SER A 161 13.28 13.73 9.40
C SER A 161 14.80 13.65 9.64
N GLY A 162 15.58 13.27 8.62
CA GLY A 162 17.02 13.01 8.74
C GLY A 162 17.37 11.82 9.66
N ASN A 163 16.38 11.11 10.21
CA ASN A 163 16.59 9.96 11.06
C ASN A 163 16.74 8.69 10.20
N PRO A 164 17.91 8.02 10.20
CA PRO A 164 18.10 6.80 9.42
C PRO A 164 17.11 5.69 9.77
N ALA A 165 16.63 5.65 11.01
CA ALA A 165 15.66 4.66 11.48
C ALA A 165 14.26 4.82 10.87
N LEU A 166 13.97 6.00 10.29
CA LEU A 166 12.72 6.30 9.61
C LEU A 166 12.84 6.19 8.09
N HIS A 167 14.03 5.91 7.56
CA HIS A 167 14.22 5.77 6.11
C HIS A 167 13.36 4.61 5.58
N PRO A 168 12.58 4.79 4.51
CA PRO A 168 11.70 3.73 3.97
C PRO A 168 12.38 2.39 3.72
N ASP A 169 13.60 2.41 3.15
CA ASP A 169 14.38 1.18 2.91
C ASP A 169 14.78 0.48 4.23
N TYR A 170 15.10 1.26 5.27
CA TYR A 170 15.41 0.71 6.60
C TYR A 170 14.14 0.14 7.25
N LEU A 171 13.00 0.83 7.14
CA LEU A 171 11.71 0.31 7.60
C LEU A 171 11.35 -1.03 6.92
N HIS A 172 11.60 -1.14 5.60
CA HIS A 172 11.46 -2.40 4.87
C HIS A 172 12.39 -3.48 5.41
N GLN A 173 13.66 -3.17 5.68
CA GLN A 173 14.60 -4.12 6.29
C GLN A 173 14.10 -4.61 7.67
N CYS A 174 13.65 -3.69 8.54
CA CYS A 174 13.06 -4.05 9.84
C CYS A 174 11.82 -4.92 9.70
N ALA A 175 10.93 -4.59 8.77
CA ALA A 175 9.70 -5.34 8.48
C ALA A 175 9.95 -6.77 8.00
N ARG A 176 11.17 -7.11 7.59
CA ARG A 176 11.53 -8.47 7.18
C ARG A 176 11.98 -9.35 8.34
N ILE A 177 12.62 -8.77 9.35
CA ILE A 177 13.18 -9.53 10.47
C ILE A 177 12.29 -9.53 11.70
N TRP A 178 11.24 -8.70 11.71
CA TRP A 178 10.41 -8.48 12.90
C TRP A 178 9.90 -9.79 13.52
N GLY A 179 9.45 -10.75 12.70
CA GLY A 179 8.88 -12.01 13.17
C GLY A 179 9.95 -12.84 13.89
N ARG A 180 11.09 -13.04 13.24
CA ARG A 180 12.24 -13.71 13.86
C ARG A 180 12.67 -13.04 15.16
N CYS A 181 12.68 -11.71 15.21
CA CYS A 181 13.03 -10.98 16.43
C CYS A 181 11.97 -11.08 17.52
N LEU A 182 10.69 -11.23 17.16
CA LEU A 182 9.58 -11.36 18.10
C LEU A 182 9.52 -12.76 18.72
N TRP A 183 9.61 -13.81 17.89
CA TRP A 183 9.49 -15.19 18.33
C TRP A 183 10.82 -15.83 18.74
N GLY A 184 11.96 -15.24 18.37
CA GLY A 184 13.28 -15.76 18.74
C GLY A 184 13.45 -17.22 18.33
N ASP A 185 13.84 -18.06 19.29
CA ASP A 185 14.04 -19.50 19.09
C ASP A 185 12.73 -20.27 18.84
N GLU A 186 11.56 -19.68 19.14
CA GLU A 186 10.25 -20.25 18.83
C GLU A 186 9.83 -19.97 17.37
N TYR A 187 10.60 -19.19 16.61
CA TYR A 187 10.27 -18.87 15.23
C TYR A 187 10.45 -20.12 14.33
N PRO A 188 9.39 -20.64 13.69
CA PRO A 188 9.47 -21.94 13.01
C PRO A 188 10.43 -21.94 11.81
N GLU A 189 11.19 -23.01 11.63
CA GLU A 189 12.10 -23.19 10.48
C GLU A 189 11.38 -23.03 9.14
N THR A 190 10.14 -23.49 9.03
CA THR A 190 9.32 -23.32 7.83
C THR A 190 9.05 -21.84 7.50
N GLN A 191 8.93 -20.97 8.51
CA GLN A 191 8.76 -19.53 8.31
C GLN A 191 10.09 -18.86 7.94
N ILE A 192 11.21 -19.34 8.48
CA ILE A 192 12.55 -18.89 8.06
C ILE A 192 12.77 -19.14 6.57
N LEU A 193 12.41 -20.33 6.08
CA LEU A 193 12.50 -20.65 4.66
C LEU A 193 11.54 -19.81 3.81
N ASP A 194 10.30 -19.59 4.27
CA ASP A 194 9.34 -18.72 3.58
C ASP A 194 9.85 -17.27 3.47
N ASP A 195 10.45 -16.72 4.53
CA ASP A 195 11.05 -15.37 4.52
C ASP A 195 12.19 -15.27 3.50
N MET A 196 13.02 -16.32 3.39
CA MET A 196 14.10 -16.40 2.43
C MET A 196 13.57 -16.49 0.99
N GLU A 197 12.60 -17.37 0.74
CA GLU A 197 12.00 -17.57 -0.57
C GLU A 197 11.29 -16.31 -1.09
N ASN A 198 10.58 -15.58 -0.23
CA ASN A 198 9.85 -14.37 -0.61
C ASN A 198 10.71 -13.10 -0.64
N HIS A 199 11.99 -13.18 -0.23
CA HIS A 199 12.83 -12.00 -0.01
C HIS A 199 12.85 -11.04 -1.20
N ARG A 200 13.28 -11.52 -2.36
CA ARG A 200 13.50 -10.68 -3.55
C ARG A 200 12.19 -10.09 -4.05
N ALA A 201 11.12 -10.89 -4.03
CA ALA A 201 9.81 -10.43 -4.49
C ALA A 201 9.27 -9.30 -3.62
N LEU A 202 9.38 -9.42 -2.29
CA LEU A 202 8.94 -8.36 -1.36
C LEU A 202 9.77 -7.07 -1.51
N GLU A 203 11.07 -7.18 -1.82
CA GLU A 203 11.92 -6.03 -2.10
C GLU A 203 11.57 -5.34 -3.42
N LEU A 204 11.29 -6.10 -4.47
CA LEU A 204 10.77 -5.56 -5.74
C LEU A 204 9.42 -4.85 -5.53
N LEU A 205 8.54 -5.42 -4.69
CA LEU A 205 7.27 -4.82 -4.33
C LEU A 205 7.47 -3.49 -3.56
N HIS A 206 8.43 -3.42 -2.65
CA HIS A 206 8.80 -2.18 -1.96
C HIS A 206 9.20 -1.10 -2.99
N HIS A 207 10.08 -1.44 -3.94
CA HIS A 207 10.44 -0.52 -5.02
C HIS A 207 9.24 -0.08 -5.85
N ALA A 208 8.29 -0.97 -6.15
CA ALA A 208 7.07 -0.59 -6.88
C ALA A 208 6.26 0.49 -6.15
N PHE A 209 6.10 0.40 -4.82
CA PHE A 209 5.44 1.45 -4.04
C PHE A 209 6.22 2.77 -4.06
N ILE A 210 7.54 2.73 -3.90
CA ILE A 210 8.36 3.94 -3.95
C ILE A 210 8.29 4.61 -5.33
N MET A 211 8.33 3.83 -6.42
CA MET A 211 8.16 4.35 -7.78
C MET A 211 6.79 5.01 -7.95
N LYS A 212 5.71 4.38 -7.47
CA LYS A 212 4.36 4.96 -7.48
C LYS A 212 4.33 6.34 -6.82
N ASN A 213 4.97 6.47 -5.66
CA ASN A 213 5.07 7.76 -4.96
C ASN A 213 5.82 8.80 -5.78
N LYS A 214 7.01 8.45 -6.29
CA LYS A 214 7.84 9.37 -7.09
C LYS A 214 7.10 9.85 -8.35
N ILE A 215 6.43 8.95 -9.07
CA ILE A 215 5.60 9.31 -10.24
C ILE A 215 4.52 10.32 -9.84
N TRP A 216 3.82 10.08 -8.73
CA TRP A 216 2.75 10.97 -8.28
C TRP A 216 3.27 12.34 -7.81
N GLN A 217 4.38 12.40 -7.08
CA GLN A 217 4.94 13.69 -6.66
C GLN A 217 5.37 14.55 -7.86
N LEU A 218 5.96 13.94 -8.89
CA LEU A 218 6.28 14.62 -10.15
C LEU A 218 5.02 15.14 -10.85
N ALA A 219 3.94 14.35 -10.87
CA ALA A 219 2.66 14.77 -11.45
C ALA A 219 2.08 16.00 -10.75
N LEU A 220 2.25 16.11 -9.43
CA LEU A 220 1.86 17.28 -8.63
C LEU A 220 2.82 18.48 -8.78
N GLY A 221 3.87 18.38 -9.61
CA GLY A 221 4.90 19.42 -9.71
C GLY A 221 5.78 19.57 -8.46
N LYS A 222 5.74 18.60 -7.53
CA LYS A 222 6.55 18.58 -6.32
C LYS A 222 7.83 17.81 -6.61
N SER A 223 8.92 18.54 -6.82
CA SER A 223 10.25 17.93 -6.97
C SER A 223 10.81 17.52 -5.61
N PRO A 224 11.18 16.24 -5.39
CA PRO A 224 11.95 15.84 -4.22
C PRO A 224 13.33 16.53 -4.22
N ARG A 225 13.91 16.77 -3.04
CA ARG A 225 15.11 17.62 -2.83
C ARG A 225 16.32 17.33 -3.76
N SER A 226 17.06 18.42 -4.01
CA SER A 226 18.46 18.58 -4.48
C SER A 226 18.92 17.97 -5.80
N THR A 227 18.21 16.99 -6.35
CA THR A 227 18.44 16.48 -7.72
C THR A 227 17.12 16.63 -8.44
N GLU A 228 17.09 17.37 -9.55
CA GLU A 228 15.90 17.46 -10.39
C GLU A 228 15.55 16.05 -10.88
N ILE A 229 14.67 15.36 -10.18
CA ILE A 229 14.10 14.10 -10.65
C ILE A 229 13.23 14.49 -11.84
N THR A 230 13.61 14.03 -13.01
CA THR A 230 12.84 14.20 -14.24
C THR A 230 12.06 12.93 -14.55
N PRO A 231 11.00 13.01 -15.37
CA PRO A 231 10.34 11.82 -15.91
C PRO A 231 11.33 10.82 -16.52
N ASP A 232 12.34 11.29 -17.26
CA ASP A 232 13.34 10.44 -17.90
C ASP A 232 14.30 9.80 -16.87
N SER A 233 14.77 10.54 -15.87
CA SER A 233 15.64 9.97 -14.83
C SER A 233 14.93 8.91 -14.01
N LEU A 234 13.64 9.12 -13.74
CA LEU A 234 12.80 8.15 -13.04
C LEU A 234 12.60 6.88 -13.88
N TYR A 235 12.38 7.03 -15.18
CA TYR A 235 12.31 5.89 -16.09
C TYR A 235 13.61 5.06 -16.09
N LEU A 236 14.78 5.72 -16.15
CA LEU A 236 16.08 5.05 -16.06
C LEU A 236 16.28 4.30 -14.73
N GLU A 237 15.84 4.89 -13.61
CA GLU A 237 15.83 4.22 -12.31
C GLU A 237 14.97 2.94 -12.35
N MET A 238 13.78 3.01 -12.95
CA MET A 238 12.88 1.85 -13.10
C MET A 238 13.51 0.74 -13.96
N ILE A 239 14.20 1.09 -15.05
CA ILE A 239 14.92 0.10 -15.88
C ILE A 239 16.06 -0.55 -15.09
N THR A 240 16.82 0.23 -14.33
CA THR A 240 17.91 -0.29 -13.49
C THR A 240 17.39 -1.29 -12.44
N ILE A 241 16.24 -0.98 -11.80
CA ILE A 241 15.59 -1.89 -10.86
C ILE A 241 15.11 -3.15 -11.61
N ARG A 242 14.47 -3.00 -12.77
CA ARG A 242 14.00 -4.12 -13.59
C ARG A 242 15.13 -5.08 -13.96
N GLU A 243 16.31 -4.56 -14.30
CA GLU A 243 17.51 -5.35 -14.60
C GLU A 243 18.04 -6.08 -13.35
N ARG A 244 18.12 -5.39 -12.21
CA ARG A 244 18.57 -5.95 -10.93
C ARG A 244 17.73 -7.14 -10.46
N TYR A 245 16.41 -7.07 -10.67
CA TYR A 245 15.44 -8.11 -10.30
C TYR A 245 15.01 -8.98 -11.49
N SER A 246 15.79 -9.01 -12.57
CA SER A 246 15.44 -9.71 -13.83
C SER A 246 15.09 -11.19 -13.64
N ASP A 247 15.70 -11.86 -12.67
CA ASP A 247 15.38 -13.24 -12.26
C ASP A 247 13.92 -13.40 -11.83
N MET A 248 13.32 -12.42 -11.15
CA MET A 248 11.90 -12.43 -10.78
C MET A 248 11.00 -12.34 -12.00
N PHE A 249 11.33 -11.47 -12.97
CA PHE A 249 10.59 -11.33 -14.23
C PHE A 249 10.70 -12.59 -15.09
N ILE A 250 11.90 -13.17 -15.18
CA ILE A 250 12.14 -14.43 -15.90
C ILE A 250 11.35 -15.56 -15.25
N THR A 251 11.40 -15.67 -13.91
CA THR A 251 10.65 -16.68 -13.16
C THR A 251 9.15 -16.52 -13.37
N ALA A 252 8.61 -15.31 -13.27
CA ALA A 252 7.20 -15.03 -13.51
C ALA A 252 6.76 -15.46 -14.92
N LYS A 253 7.61 -15.20 -15.93
CA LYS A 253 7.35 -15.57 -17.33
C LYS A 253 7.35 -17.09 -17.53
N LEU A 254 8.37 -17.78 -17.01
CA LEU A 254 8.58 -19.21 -17.26
C LEU A 254 7.74 -20.13 -16.38
N ALA A 255 7.36 -19.69 -15.17
CA ALA A 255 6.58 -20.49 -14.25
C ALA A 255 5.12 -20.65 -14.72
N THR A 256 4.56 -21.84 -14.54
CA THR A 256 3.18 -22.19 -14.93
C THR A 256 2.17 -21.80 -13.85
N SER A 257 0.93 -21.53 -14.27
CA SER A 257 -0.19 -21.22 -13.36
C SER A 257 -0.59 -22.38 -12.44
N LEU A 258 -0.19 -23.61 -12.77
CA LEU A 258 -0.55 -24.84 -12.06
C LEU A 258 0.38 -25.16 -10.88
N SER A 259 1.44 -24.38 -10.69
CA SER A 259 2.36 -24.62 -9.57
C SER A 259 1.72 -24.22 -8.24
N SER A 260 1.69 -25.15 -7.29
CA SER A 260 1.15 -24.94 -5.94
C SER A 260 2.10 -24.18 -5.00
N ARG A 261 3.28 -23.77 -5.48
CA ARG A 261 4.28 -23.08 -4.65
C ARG A 261 3.83 -21.65 -4.34
N ARG A 262 3.51 -21.40 -3.06
CA ARG A 262 3.05 -20.11 -2.54
C ARG A 262 3.97 -18.92 -2.91
N VAL A 263 5.29 -19.12 -2.93
CA VAL A 263 6.26 -18.08 -3.32
C VAL A 263 5.98 -17.49 -4.71
N LEU A 264 5.46 -18.29 -5.64
CA LEU A 264 5.13 -17.81 -6.98
C LEU A 264 4.02 -16.74 -6.92
N TYR A 265 3.06 -16.86 -6.01
CA TYR A 265 2.04 -15.82 -5.84
C TYR A 265 2.64 -14.48 -5.41
N THR A 266 3.67 -14.50 -4.56
CA THR A 266 4.39 -13.28 -4.17
C THR A 266 5.22 -12.73 -5.32
N ILE A 267 5.91 -13.59 -6.08
CA ILE A 267 6.66 -13.18 -7.28
C ILE A 267 5.73 -12.55 -8.31
N TYR A 268 4.61 -13.21 -8.63
CA TYR A 268 3.59 -12.70 -9.54
C TYR A 268 3.04 -11.36 -9.05
N PHE A 269 2.73 -11.23 -7.76
CA PHE A 269 2.26 -9.97 -7.19
C PHE A 269 3.29 -8.85 -7.34
N ALA A 270 4.55 -9.10 -6.98
CA ALA A 270 5.62 -8.10 -7.04
C ALA A 270 5.93 -7.66 -8.47
N VAL A 271 6.07 -8.61 -9.40
CA VAL A 271 6.32 -8.32 -10.82
C VAL A 271 5.13 -7.56 -11.42
N CYS A 272 3.90 -7.97 -11.11
CA CYS A 272 2.69 -7.30 -11.57
C CYS A 272 2.64 -5.85 -11.04
N ALA A 273 2.88 -5.64 -9.74
CA ALA A 273 2.90 -4.31 -9.14
C ALA A 273 3.98 -3.40 -9.76
N PHE A 274 5.14 -3.96 -10.13
CA PHE A 274 6.23 -3.21 -10.74
C PHE A 274 5.99 -2.89 -12.23
N GLU A 275 5.59 -3.86 -13.05
CA GLU A 275 5.24 -3.62 -14.48
C GLU A 275 4.08 -2.61 -14.59
N THR A 276 3.17 -2.60 -13.61
CA THR A 276 2.10 -1.58 -13.50
C THR A 276 2.69 -0.17 -13.36
N GLN A 277 3.80 0.02 -12.65
CA GLN A 277 4.41 1.34 -12.53
C GLN A 277 5.01 1.82 -13.84
N ILE A 278 5.51 0.93 -14.71
CA ILE A 278 6.02 1.30 -16.04
C ILE A 278 4.90 1.93 -16.88
N LEU A 279 3.72 1.31 -16.89
CA LEU A 279 2.56 1.85 -17.59
C LEU A 279 2.04 3.13 -16.92
N TYR A 280 2.03 3.17 -15.59
CA TYR A 280 1.60 4.33 -14.82
C TYR A 280 2.49 5.56 -15.07
N HIS A 281 3.81 5.38 -15.08
CA HIS A 281 4.79 6.43 -15.40
C HIS A 281 4.47 7.09 -16.75
N GLN A 282 4.28 6.29 -17.79
CA GLN A 282 3.94 6.78 -19.12
C GLN A 282 2.62 7.55 -19.14
N ARG A 283 1.56 7.00 -18.54
CA ARG A 283 0.22 7.61 -18.56
C ARG A 283 0.10 8.90 -17.77
N ILE A 284 0.88 9.04 -16.71
CA ILE A 284 0.81 10.22 -15.84
C ILE A 284 1.74 11.33 -16.31
N LEU A 285 2.95 10.99 -16.77
CA LEU A 285 3.97 11.98 -17.09
C LEU A 285 4.06 12.32 -18.58
N TYR A 286 3.47 11.50 -19.46
CA TYR A 286 3.40 11.75 -20.91
C TYR A 286 1.97 11.51 -21.44
N PRO A 287 0.96 12.24 -20.93
CA PRO A 287 -0.46 11.94 -21.16
C PRO A 287 -0.89 12.01 -22.63
N THR A 288 -0.17 12.75 -23.47
CA THR A 288 -0.45 12.93 -24.90
C THR A 288 0.40 12.01 -25.80
N SER A 289 1.33 11.23 -25.24
CA SER A 289 2.26 10.42 -26.02
C SER A 289 1.72 9.02 -26.28
N ARG A 290 1.42 8.73 -27.55
CA ARG A 290 1.03 7.39 -28.02
C ARG A 290 2.23 6.46 -28.25
N ALA A 291 3.46 6.96 -28.12
CA ALA A 291 4.68 6.23 -28.46
C ALA A 291 4.98 5.13 -27.44
N ARG A 292 4.46 3.92 -27.67
CA ARG A 292 4.78 2.73 -26.88
C ARG A 292 6.10 2.12 -27.36
N ASN A 293 7.14 2.31 -26.56
CA ASN A 293 8.41 1.60 -26.74
C ASN A 293 8.21 0.08 -26.48
N MET A 294 9.24 -0.72 -26.82
CA MET A 294 9.18 -2.19 -26.67
C MET A 294 8.92 -2.63 -25.23
N ILE A 295 9.43 -1.89 -24.24
CA ILE A 295 9.29 -2.19 -22.82
C ILE A 295 7.83 -2.02 -22.38
N HIS A 296 7.14 -0.96 -22.79
CA HIS A 296 5.71 -0.78 -22.50
C HIS A 296 4.86 -1.91 -23.07
N ARG A 297 5.13 -2.32 -24.32
CA ARG A 297 4.40 -3.46 -24.93
C ARG A 297 4.66 -4.76 -24.17
N GLN A 298 5.90 -4.98 -23.76
CA GLN A 298 6.25 -6.14 -22.94
C GLN A 298 5.60 -6.10 -21.56
N ALA A 299 5.48 -4.92 -20.94
CA ALA A 299 4.81 -4.73 -19.66
C ALA A 299 3.32 -5.13 -19.75
N VAL A 300 2.59 -4.67 -20.78
CA VAL A 300 1.19 -5.07 -21.01
C VAL A 300 1.07 -6.59 -21.19
N ALA A 301 1.93 -7.19 -22.02
CA ALA A 301 1.91 -8.64 -22.25
C ALA A 301 2.21 -9.44 -20.97
N ASN A 302 3.21 -9.00 -20.19
CA ASN A 302 3.57 -9.61 -18.92
C ASN A 302 2.45 -9.49 -17.89
N LEU A 303 1.80 -8.33 -17.80
CA LEU A 303 0.66 -8.12 -16.90
C LEU A 303 -0.50 -9.05 -17.26
N LEU A 304 -0.87 -9.14 -18.54
CA LEU A 304 -1.92 -10.04 -19.00
C LEU A 304 -1.62 -11.50 -18.61
N ASP A 305 -0.42 -11.99 -18.94
CA ASP A 305 0.00 -13.34 -18.60
C ASP A 305 -0.06 -13.62 -17.09
N ILE A 306 0.46 -12.71 -16.26
CA ILE A 306 0.44 -12.86 -14.80
C ILE A 306 -1.00 -12.80 -14.25
N LEU A 307 -1.84 -11.90 -14.76
CA LEU A 307 -3.25 -11.79 -14.35
C LEU A 307 -4.01 -13.08 -14.65
N TYR A 308 -3.82 -13.66 -15.83
CA TYR A 308 -4.39 -14.97 -16.17
C TYR A 308 -3.85 -16.09 -15.28
N LYS A 309 -2.55 -16.12 -15.00
CA LYS A 309 -1.93 -17.10 -14.10
C LYS A 309 -2.51 -17.01 -12.68
N GLN A 310 -2.61 -15.80 -12.13
CA GLN A 310 -3.19 -15.55 -10.81
C GLN A 310 -4.66 -15.97 -10.76
N TYR A 311 -5.46 -15.54 -11.74
CA TYR A 311 -6.88 -15.86 -11.81
C TYR A 311 -7.13 -17.37 -11.94
N SER A 312 -6.34 -18.06 -12.76
CA SER A 312 -6.45 -19.51 -12.96
C SER A 312 -6.07 -20.32 -11.72
N GLY A 313 -5.16 -19.79 -10.89
CA GLY A 313 -4.76 -20.41 -9.63
C GLY A 313 -5.79 -20.17 -8.51
N ASP A 314 -6.08 -18.91 -8.22
CA ASP A 314 -7.14 -18.48 -7.29
C ASP A 314 -7.64 -17.08 -7.69
N PRO A 315 -8.91 -16.95 -8.13
CA PRO A 315 -9.51 -15.67 -8.49
C PRO A 315 -9.38 -14.58 -7.41
N LYS A 316 -9.34 -14.96 -6.13
CA LYS A 316 -9.20 -13.99 -5.02
C LYS A 316 -7.85 -13.27 -5.04
N LEU A 317 -6.82 -13.82 -5.70
CA LEU A 317 -5.53 -13.18 -5.81
C LEU A 317 -5.60 -11.85 -6.60
N LEU A 318 -6.57 -11.71 -7.51
CA LEU A 318 -6.80 -10.46 -8.24
C LEU A 318 -7.17 -9.28 -7.32
N GLN A 319 -7.70 -9.55 -6.12
CA GLN A 319 -7.98 -8.51 -5.13
C GLN A 319 -6.72 -7.72 -4.74
N ARG A 320 -5.52 -8.30 -4.89
CA ARG A 320 -4.27 -7.59 -4.54
C ARG A 320 -3.79 -6.62 -5.63
N ILE A 321 -4.32 -6.73 -6.85
CA ILE A 321 -3.80 -6.05 -8.05
C ILE A 321 -4.89 -5.35 -8.89
N PRO A 322 -5.87 -4.66 -8.28
CA PRO A 322 -6.96 -4.03 -9.02
C PRO A 322 -6.47 -2.93 -9.97
N TYR A 323 -5.39 -2.24 -9.60
CA TYR A 323 -4.82 -1.18 -10.43
C TYR A 323 -4.14 -1.74 -11.69
N SER A 324 -3.57 -2.94 -11.60
CA SER A 324 -2.98 -3.65 -12.73
C SER A 324 -4.04 -4.08 -13.74
N LEU A 325 -5.20 -4.57 -13.26
CA LEU A 325 -6.36 -4.85 -14.10
C LEU A 325 -6.83 -3.60 -14.84
N PHE A 326 -6.96 -2.48 -14.12
CA PHE A 326 -7.35 -1.20 -14.70
C PHE A 326 -6.36 -0.72 -15.79
N LEU A 327 -5.05 -0.75 -15.54
CA LEU A 327 -4.08 -0.33 -16.55
C LEU A 327 -4.09 -1.26 -17.77
N VAL A 328 -4.19 -2.58 -17.57
CA VAL A 328 -4.30 -3.50 -18.71
C VAL A 328 -5.55 -3.23 -19.55
N MET A 329 -6.68 -2.95 -18.90
CA MET A 329 -7.94 -2.60 -19.58
C MET A 329 -7.76 -1.41 -20.53
N ILE A 330 -7.04 -0.37 -20.11
CA ILE A 330 -6.86 0.85 -20.93
C ILE A 330 -5.67 0.77 -21.91
N GLU A 331 -4.70 -0.11 -21.68
CA GLU A 331 -3.48 -0.21 -22.50
C GLU A 331 -3.52 -1.30 -23.58
N THR A 332 -4.34 -2.33 -23.39
CA THR A 332 -4.43 -3.41 -24.37
C THR A 332 -5.17 -2.96 -25.63
N ASP A 333 -4.60 -3.27 -26.79
CA ASP A 333 -5.26 -3.03 -28.09
C ASP A 333 -6.28 -4.14 -28.40
N ASP A 334 -6.17 -5.31 -27.75
CA ASP A 334 -7.05 -6.45 -27.96
C ASP A 334 -8.38 -6.28 -27.20
N PRO A 335 -9.53 -6.19 -27.90
CA PRO A 335 -10.84 -6.07 -27.27
C PRO A 335 -11.18 -7.21 -26.31
N ILE A 336 -10.75 -8.45 -26.59
CA ILE A 336 -11.04 -9.62 -25.75
C ILE A 336 -10.37 -9.47 -24.39
N HIS A 337 -9.09 -9.07 -24.39
CA HIS A 337 -8.34 -8.83 -23.17
C HIS A 337 -8.86 -7.61 -22.39
N ARG A 338 -9.32 -6.58 -23.10
CA ARG A 338 -9.95 -5.39 -22.50
C ARG A 338 -11.22 -5.76 -21.76
N ASP A 339 -12.12 -6.47 -22.43
CA ASP A 339 -13.42 -6.86 -21.88
C ASP A 339 -13.24 -7.80 -20.68
N TRP A 340 -12.31 -8.75 -20.79
CA TRP A 340 -11.94 -9.63 -19.68
C TRP A 340 -11.46 -8.84 -18.46
N ALA A 341 -10.53 -7.89 -18.64
CA ALA A 341 -10.02 -7.09 -17.53
C ALA A 341 -11.13 -6.21 -16.90
N ALA A 342 -11.99 -5.61 -17.71
CA ALA A 342 -13.12 -4.81 -17.25
C ALA A 342 -14.15 -5.64 -16.47
N GLU A 343 -14.41 -6.89 -16.90
CA GLU A 343 -15.28 -7.82 -16.18
C GLU A 343 -14.71 -8.19 -14.81
N ARG A 344 -13.44 -8.58 -14.75
CA ARG A 344 -12.76 -8.91 -13.49
C ARG A 344 -12.69 -7.72 -12.54
N LEU A 345 -12.49 -6.50 -13.04
CA LEU A 345 -12.49 -5.29 -12.21
C LEU A 345 -13.87 -5.02 -11.59
N ARG A 346 -14.95 -5.24 -12.35
CA ARG A 346 -16.34 -5.09 -11.87
C ARG A 346 -16.70 -6.06 -10.75
N GLU A 347 -16.17 -7.28 -10.78
CA GLU A 347 -16.35 -8.26 -9.70
C GLU A 347 -15.81 -7.76 -8.35
N LEU A 348 -14.80 -6.89 -8.37
CA LEU A 348 -14.17 -6.34 -7.16
C LEU A 348 -14.92 -5.12 -6.60
N ARG A 349 -15.83 -4.49 -7.36
CA ARG A 349 -16.43 -3.17 -7.07
C ARG A 349 -16.98 -3.03 -5.66
N ASN A 350 -17.61 -4.08 -5.14
CA ASN A 350 -18.36 -4.05 -3.88
C ASN A 350 -17.55 -4.54 -2.67
N LEU A 351 -16.25 -4.85 -2.84
CA LEU A 351 -15.44 -5.41 -1.76
C LEU A 351 -14.97 -4.35 -0.76
N ASP A 352 -14.57 -3.17 -1.22
CA ASP A 352 -14.22 -2.01 -0.39
C ASP A 352 -14.22 -0.70 -1.21
N GLU A 353 -14.04 0.43 -0.53
CA GLU A 353 -14.00 1.75 -1.15
C GLU A 353 -12.88 1.93 -2.17
N GLY A 354 -11.73 1.28 -1.96
CA GLY A 354 -10.59 1.34 -2.88
C GLY A 354 -10.95 0.70 -4.22
N TYR A 355 -11.63 -0.45 -4.21
CA TYR A 355 -12.11 -1.08 -5.44
C TYR A 355 -13.25 -0.29 -6.10
N SER A 356 -14.17 0.27 -5.31
CA SER A 356 -15.22 1.15 -5.85
C SER A 356 -14.61 2.37 -6.54
N PHE A 357 -13.57 2.96 -5.95
CA PHE A 357 -12.82 4.07 -6.56
C PHE A 357 -12.22 3.66 -7.91
N ILE A 358 -11.49 2.55 -7.99
CA ILE A 358 -10.87 2.10 -9.26
C ILE A 358 -11.93 1.78 -10.32
N ASN A 359 -13.07 1.20 -9.92
CA ASN A 359 -14.19 0.97 -10.85
C ASN A 359 -14.80 2.28 -11.36
N SER A 360 -15.01 3.26 -10.48
CA SER A 360 -15.48 4.58 -10.93
C SER A 360 -14.48 5.28 -11.84
N LEU A 361 -13.17 5.05 -11.65
CA LEU A 361 -12.13 5.58 -12.54
C LEU A 361 -12.19 4.91 -13.92
N ALA A 362 -12.45 3.60 -13.95
CA ALA A 362 -12.70 2.87 -15.20
C ALA A 362 -13.94 3.40 -15.93
N ASP A 363 -15.03 3.64 -15.21
CA ASP A 363 -16.27 4.21 -15.77
C ASP A 363 -16.00 5.59 -16.42
N ASP A 364 -15.34 6.52 -15.71
CA ASP A 364 -14.97 7.84 -16.24
C ASP A 364 -14.08 7.76 -17.48
N PHE A 365 -13.09 6.86 -17.46
CA PHE A 365 -12.17 6.69 -18.58
C PHE A 365 -12.91 6.21 -19.84
N VAL A 366 -13.79 5.22 -19.68
CA VAL A 366 -14.61 4.69 -20.77
C VAL A 366 -15.55 5.77 -21.33
N GLU A 367 -16.20 6.54 -20.46
CA GLU A 367 -17.08 7.64 -20.86
C GLU A 367 -16.32 8.70 -21.68
N ARG A 368 -15.15 9.16 -21.21
CA ARG A 368 -14.31 10.10 -21.96
C ARG A 368 -13.85 9.53 -23.30
N GLN A 369 -13.49 8.24 -23.34
CA GLN A 369 -13.07 7.60 -24.59
C GLN A 369 -14.21 7.50 -25.61
N GLN A 370 -15.45 7.34 -25.15
CA GLN A 370 -16.65 7.32 -26.00
C GLN A 370 -17.02 8.72 -26.49
N MET A 371 -16.85 9.76 -25.67
CA MET A 371 -17.10 11.16 -26.06
C MET A 371 -16.13 11.65 -27.14
N TYR A 372 -14.87 11.21 -27.09
CA TYR A 372 -13.82 11.60 -28.05
C TYR A 372 -13.16 10.36 -28.70
N PRO A 373 -13.87 9.67 -29.62
CA PRO A 373 -13.33 8.48 -30.28
C PRO A 373 -12.06 8.80 -31.07
N GLY A 374 -10.97 8.10 -30.77
CA GLY A 374 -9.69 8.26 -31.47
C GLY A 374 -8.70 9.20 -30.79
N GLU A 375 -9.16 10.01 -29.82
CA GLU A 375 -8.28 10.77 -28.93
C GLU A 375 -7.83 9.89 -27.75
N MET A 376 -6.59 10.11 -27.31
CA MET A 376 -6.06 9.43 -26.13
C MET A 376 -6.62 10.14 -24.89
N VAL A 377 -7.34 9.40 -24.05
CA VAL A 377 -7.82 9.94 -22.78
C VAL A 377 -6.64 10.21 -21.84
N ASP A 378 -6.55 11.45 -21.38
CA ASP A 378 -5.58 11.90 -20.38
C ASP A 378 -5.99 11.36 -18.99
N LEU A 379 -5.31 10.30 -18.55
CA LEU A 379 -5.51 9.72 -17.22
C LEU A 379 -5.03 10.66 -16.10
N SER A 380 -3.98 11.44 -16.37
CA SER A 380 -3.42 12.38 -15.40
C SER A 380 -4.45 13.44 -15.03
N ASP A 381 -5.12 14.02 -16.03
CA ASP A 381 -6.19 14.99 -15.84
C ASP A 381 -7.36 14.44 -15.02
N ILE A 382 -7.83 13.20 -15.30
CA ILE A 382 -8.89 12.55 -14.51
C ILE A 382 -8.48 12.45 -13.04
N LEU A 383 -7.27 11.95 -12.78
CA LEU A 383 -6.79 11.70 -11.42
C LEU A 383 -6.52 13.00 -10.65
N LEU A 384 -5.95 14.02 -11.30
CA LEU A 384 -5.71 15.33 -10.68
C LEU A 384 -7.02 16.06 -10.38
N THR A 385 -7.97 16.06 -11.31
CA THR A 385 -9.30 16.64 -11.09
C THR A 385 -9.99 15.99 -9.88
N ARG A 386 -9.94 14.65 -9.79
CA ARG A 386 -10.48 13.92 -8.64
C ARG A 386 -9.75 14.25 -7.35
N HIS A 387 -8.42 14.32 -7.37
CA HIS A 387 -7.60 14.73 -6.23
C HIS A 387 -8.00 16.11 -5.71
N ASP A 388 -8.17 17.09 -6.60
CA ASP A 388 -8.55 18.47 -6.24
C ASP A 388 -9.99 18.57 -5.73
N THR A 389 -10.94 17.86 -6.34
CA THR A 389 -12.34 17.85 -5.87
C THR A 389 -12.49 17.31 -4.46
N CYS A 390 -11.73 16.29 -4.08
CA CYS A 390 -11.71 15.76 -2.71
C CYS A 390 -11.13 16.75 -1.70
N ASN A 391 -10.33 17.72 -2.15
CA ASN A 391 -9.66 18.73 -1.33
C ASN A 391 -10.40 20.06 -1.22
N SER A 392 -11.34 20.33 -2.13
CA SER A 392 -12.02 21.62 -2.23
C SER A 392 -13.31 21.72 -1.41
N GLY A 393 -13.85 20.60 -0.93
CA GLY A 393 -14.95 20.55 0.03
C GLY A 393 -14.44 20.23 1.41
#